data_AF-A0A7V9GZ53-F1
#
_entry.id   AF-A0A7V9GZ53-F1
#
_cell.length_a   1.000
_cell.length_b   1.000
_cell.length_c   1.000
_cell.angle_alpha   90.00
_cell.angle_beta   90.00
_cell.angle_gamma   90.00
#
_symmetry.space_group_name_H-M   'P 1'
#
loop_
_entity.id
_entity.type
_entity.pdbx_description
1 polymer ?
#
loop_
_entity_poly.entity_id
_entity_poly.type
_entity_poly.pdbx_seq_one_letter_code
_entity_poly.pdbx_strand_id
1 'polypeptide(L)'
;MPFEIPADLHADLMPYAWLVGQWQGSGHGDYPSIDTFQFGQEVAFAHDGRPFLHYFSRTWLVDDEGNTLRPAALETGFLRPRPDSECELVLAHPTGFAEVWYGHVDGAKIELGTDVIARTQSAKEVTAGSRLYG
;
A
#
# COMPACT_ATOMS: atom_id res chain seq x y z
N MET A 1 0.78 -21.87 9.09
CA MET A 1 1.75 -21.42 10.13
C MET A 1 1.04 -20.36 10.95
N PRO A 2 1.08 -20.41 12.30
CA PRO A 2 0.57 -19.32 13.11
C PRO A 2 1.36 -18.03 12.83
N PHE A 3 0.68 -16.89 12.89
CA PHE A 3 1.32 -15.58 12.83
C PHE A 3 2.11 -15.35 14.12
N GLU A 4 3.39 -14.99 14.00
CA GLU A 4 4.26 -14.65 15.13
C GLU A 4 4.62 -13.16 15.06
N ILE A 5 4.42 -12.45 16.17
CA ILE A 5 4.79 -11.04 16.27
C ILE A 5 6.31 -10.96 16.46
N PRO A 6 7.04 -10.19 15.62
CA PRO A 6 8.47 -10.00 15.78
C PRO A 6 8.79 -9.41 17.16
N ALA A 7 9.75 -10.01 17.87
CA ALA A 7 10.11 -9.60 19.24
C ALA A 7 10.71 -8.18 19.30
N ASP A 8 11.23 -7.69 18.18
CA ASP A 8 11.81 -6.37 17.99
C ASP A 8 10.84 -5.35 17.35
N LEU A 9 9.55 -5.71 17.22
CA LEU A 9 8.53 -4.78 16.73
C LEU A 9 8.32 -3.64 17.73
N HIS A 10 8.38 -2.40 17.25
CA HIS A 10 8.13 -1.22 18.08
C HIS A 10 6.70 -1.23 18.65
N ALA A 11 6.51 -0.77 19.89
CA ALA A 11 5.20 -0.79 20.56
C ALA A 11 4.09 -0.08 19.77
N ASP A 12 4.39 1.09 19.19
CA ASP A 12 3.45 1.84 18.35
C ASP A 12 3.00 1.09 17.08
N LEU A 13 3.72 0.04 16.67
CA LEU A 13 3.38 -0.80 15.52
C LEU A 13 2.53 -2.01 15.88
N MET A 14 2.24 -2.26 17.16
CA MET A 14 1.44 -3.40 17.59
C MET A 14 0.06 -3.48 16.92
N PRO A 15 -0.69 -2.37 16.71
CA PRO A 15 -1.95 -2.40 15.95
C PRO A 15 -1.79 -2.82 14.48
N TYR A 16 -0.58 -2.76 13.94
CA TYR A 16 -0.23 -3.03 12.55
C TYR A 16 0.51 -4.35 12.39
N ALA A 17 0.71 -5.11 13.47
CA ALA A 17 1.50 -6.34 13.44
C ALA A 17 1.01 -7.30 12.36
N TRP A 18 -0.32 -7.37 12.16
CA TRP A 18 -0.97 -8.20 11.15
C TRP A 18 -0.59 -7.88 9.70
N LEU A 19 0.02 -6.72 9.42
CA LEU A 19 0.55 -6.38 8.09
C LEU A 19 1.96 -6.91 7.86
N VAL A 20 2.75 -7.13 8.91
CA VAL A 20 4.19 -7.41 8.80
C VAL A 20 4.42 -8.73 8.07
N GLY A 21 5.21 -8.67 7.00
CA GLY A 21 5.53 -9.84 6.18
C GLY A 21 5.43 -9.58 4.67
N GLN A 22 5.27 -10.67 3.94
CA GLN A 22 5.10 -10.68 2.49
C GLN A 22 3.69 -11.19 2.17
N TRP A 23 3.02 -10.49 1.26
CA TRP A 23 1.69 -10.81 0.76
C TRP A 23 1.77 -10.99 -0.73
N GLN A 24 1.06 -11.99 -1.24
CA GLN A 24 0.91 -12.22 -2.67
C GLN A 24 -0.54 -12.57 -2.96
N GLY A 25 -1.07 -12.04 -4.05
CA GLY A 25 -2.44 -12.29 -4.47
C GLY A 25 -2.71 -11.78 -5.86
N SER A 26 -4.00 -11.76 -6.21
CA SER A 26 -4.51 -11.17 -7.44
C SER A 26 -5.55 -10.09 -7.13
N GLY A 27 -5.76 -9.20 -8.08
CA GLY A 27 -6.71 -8.11 -7.98
C GLY A 27 -7.32 -7.76 -9.34
N HIS A 28 -8.33 -6.89 -9.29
CA HIS A 28 -9.04 -6.38 -10.44
C HIS A 28 -8.96 -4.86 -10.47
N GLY A 29 -8.72 -4.30 -11.64
CA GLY A 29 -8.66 -2.86 -11.87
C GLY A 29 -9.72 -2.42 -12.86
N ASP A 30 -10.42 -1.34 -12.54
CA ASP A 30 -11.45 -0.72 -13.37
C ASP A 30 -11.32 0.81 -13.26
N TYR A 31 -11.49 1.50 -14.38
CA TYR A 31 -11.57 2.95 -14.42
C TYR A 31 -12.29 3.41 -15.70
N PRO A 32 -13.15 4.46 -15.66
CA PRO A 32 -14.05 4.79 -16.77
C PRO A 32 -13.39 5.04 -18.14
N SER A 33 -12.09 5.32 -18.19
CA SER A 33 -11.35 5.64 -19.42
C SER A 33 -10.46 4.51 -19.95
N ILE A 34 -10.50 3.32 -19.34
CA ILE A 34 -9.70 2.15 -19.75
C ILE A 34 -10.54 0.88 -19.60
N ASP A 35 -10.14 -0.18 -20.30
CA ASP A 35 -10.77 -1.49 -20.11
C ASP A 35 -10.44 -2.05 -18.73
N THR A 36 -11.37 -2.82 -18.16
CA THR A 36 -11.15 -3.60 -16.95
C THR A 36 -9.98 -4.56 -17.15
N PHE A 37 -9.15 -4.74 -16.13
CA PHE A 37 -7.98 -5.63 -16.20
C PHE A 37 -7.79 -6.42 -14.92
N GLN A 38 -7.09 -7.55 -15.03
CA GLN A 38 -6.67 -8.37 -13.91
C GLN A 38 -5.17 -8.20 -13.68
N PHE A 39 -4.76 -8.32 -12.42
CA PHE A 39 -3.35 -8.22 -12.07
C PHE A 39 -2.98 -9.17 -10.93
N GLY A 40 -1.73 -9.62 -10.94
CA GLY A 40 -1.08 -10.16 -9.75
C GLY A 40 -0.40 -9.03 -8.96
N GLN A 41 -0.30 -9.21 -7.66
CA GLN A 41 0.31 -8.23 -6.76
C GLN A 41 1.15 -8.93 -5.70
N GLU A 42 2.28 -8.30 -5.39
CA GLU A 42 3.05 -8.55 -4.18
C GLU A 42 3.11 -7.28 -3.34
N VAL A 43 3.04 -7.46 -2.03
CA VAL A 43 3.17 -6.41 -1.04
C VAL A 43 4.11 -6.87 0.06
N ALA A 44 5.01 -6.00 0.49
CA ALA A 44 5.89 -6.21 1.61
C ALA A 44 5.68 -5.10 2.65
N PHE A 45 5.48 -5.48 3.90
CA PHE A 45 5.61 -4.59 5.04
C PHE A 45 6.77 -5.06 5.91
N ALA A 46 7.77 -4.20 6.09
CA ALA A 46 8.97 -4.49 6.87
C ALA A 46 9.21 -3.39 7.92
N HIS A 47 9.90 -3.72 9.01
CA HIS A 47 10.35 -2.77 10.01
C HIS A 47 11.83 -2.98 10.34
N ASP A 48 12.44 -1.99 10.99
CA ASP A 48 13.80 -2.07 11.53
C ASP A 48 13.87 -1.75 13.03
N GLY A 49 12.72 -1.86 13.73
CA GLY A 49 12.58 -1.61 15.16
C GLY A 49 12.18 -0.18 15.52
N ARG A 50 12.11 0.73 14.54
CA ARG A 50 11.60 2.10 14.69
C ARG A 50 10.07 2.16 14.44
N PRO A 51 9.37 3.25 14.84
CA PRO A 51 7.92 3.37 14.69
C PRO A 51 7.51 3.74 13.25
N PHE A 52 7.78 2.86 12.30
CA PHE A 52 7.24 2.90 10.95
C PHE A 52 7.31 1.50 10.31
N LEU A 53 6.45 1.24 9.32
CA LEU A 53 6.62 0.13 8.39
C LEU A 53 7.10 0.67 7.05
N HIS A 54 8.19 0.13 6.53
CA HIS A 54 8.47 0.25 5.10
C HIS A 54 7.44 -0.57 4.33
N TYR A 55 6.79 0.09 3.38
CA TYR A 55 5.80 -0.48 2.50
C TYR A 55 6.36 -0.54 1.08
N PHE A 56 6.24 -1.70 0.43
CA PHE A 56 6.55 -1.85 -0.97
C PHE A 56 5.46 -2.67 -1.65
N SER A 57 4.98 -2.21 -2.80
CA SER A 57 4.08 -3.00 -3.64
C SER A 57 4.51 -2.97 -5.09
N ARG A 58 4.38 -4.13 -5.75
CA ARG A 58 4.52 -4.28 -7.20
C ARG A 58 3.38 -5.10 -7.75
N THR A 59 2.96 -4.75 -8.96
CA THR A 59 1.91 -5.45 -9.68
C THR A 59 2.36 -5.82 -11.09
N TRP A 60 1.67 -6.79 -11.68
CA TRP A 60 1.82 -7.17 -13.09
C TRP A 60 0.46 -7.54 -13.66
N LEU A 61 0.22 -7.20 -14.93
CA LEU A 61 -1.02 -7.58 -15.61
C LEU A 61 -1.00 -9.08 -15.90
N VAL A 62 -2.18 -9.69 -15.84
CA VAL A 62 -2.40 -11.09 -16.23
C VAL A 62 -3.47 -11.19 -17.29
N ASP A 63 -3.43 -12.25 -18.10
CA ASP A 63 -4.52 -12.61 -19.01
C ASP A 63 -5.65 -13.37 -18.28
N ASP A 64 -6.69 -13.74 -19.02
CA ASP A 64 -7.85 -14.47 -18.49
C ASP A 64 -7.50 -15.89 -17.99
N GLU A 65 -6.34 -16.43 -18.39
CA GLU A 65 -5.81 -17.72 -17.94
C GLU A 65 -4.87 -17.57 -16.71
N GLY A 66 -4.59 -16.34 -16.28
CA GLY A 66 -3.71 -16.02 -15.16
C GLY A 66 -2.22 -15.97 -15.53
N ASN A 67 -1.87 -16.03 -16.81
CA ASN A 67 -0.48 -15.90 -17.26
C ASN A 67 -0.02 -14.44 -17.14
N THR A 68 1.22 -14.24 -16.72
CA THR A 68 1.81 -12.91 -16.61
C THR A 68 2.01 -12.29 -17.99
N LEU A 69 1.43 -11.11 -18.21
CA LEU A 69 1.60 -10.34 -19.45
C LEU A 69 2.80 -9.39 -19.36
N ARG A 70 2.82 -8.49 -18.37
CA ARG A 70 3.89 -7.50 -18.18
C ARG A 70 3.83 -6.82 -16.81
N PRO A 71 4.92 -6.20 -16.35
CA PRO A 71 4.91 -5.32 -15.18
C PRO A 71 3.87 -4.19 -15.30
N ALA A 72 3.30 -3.79 -14.15
CA ALA A 72 2.30 -2.75 -14.02
C ALA A 72 2.73 -1.72 -12.95
N ALA A 73 1.82 -1.31 -12.06
CA ALA A 73 2.10 -0.31 -11.03
C ALA A 73 3.12 -0.81 -10.00
N LEU A 74 3.92 0.12 -9.49
CA LEU A 74 4.82 -0.07 -8.36
C LEU A 74 4.70 1.17 -7.47
N GLU A 75 4.76 0.95 -6.17
CA GLU A 75 4.75 2.01 -5.18
C GLU A 75 5.56 1.59 -3.96
N THR A 76 6.15 2.57 -3.28
CA THR A 76 6.95 2.32 -2.09
C THR A 76 6.92 3.52 -1.16
N GLY A 77 7.11 3.27 0.13
CA GLY A 77 7.04 4.34 1.11
C GLY A 77 7.01 3.86 2.55
N PHE A 78 6.38 4.66 3.41
CA PHE A 78 6.37 4.41 4.86
C PHE A 78 5.00 4.64 5.47
N LEU A 79 4.48 3.63 6.17
CA LEU A 79 3.35 3.76 7.08
C LEU A 79 3.88 4.15 8.47
N ARG A 80 3.28 5.18 9.07
CA ARG A 80 3.73 5.75 10.35
C ARG A 80 2.55 5.80 11.33
N PRO A 81 2.62 5.13 12.49
CA PRO A 81 1.62 5.26 13.54
C PRO A 81 1.64 6.65 14.15
N ARG A 82 0.46 7.16 14.50
CA ARG A 82 0.24 8.42 15.22
C ARG A 82 -0.59 8.14 16.49
N PRO A 83 -0.65 9.10 17.44
CA PRO A 83 -1.55 8.99 18.59
C PRO A 83 -3.02 8.80 18.17
N ASP A 84 -3.86 8.34 19.10
CA ASP A 84 -5.31 8.22 18.92
C ASP A 84 -5.75 7.28 17.79
N SER A 85 -4.97 6.22 17.54
CA SER A 85 -5.18 5.24 16.46
C SER A 85 -5.15 5.84 15.04
N GLU A 86 -4.57 7.02 14.89
CA GLU A 86 -4.33 7.65 13.59
C GLU A 86 -3.07 7.09 12.94
N CYS A 87 -2.97 7.27 11.62
CA CYS A 87 -1.82 6.86 10.83
C CYS A 87 -1.56 7.79 9.65
N GLU A 88 -0.30 7.79 9.22
CA GLU A 88 0.15 8.47 8.02
C GLU A 88 0.73 7.41 7.06
N LEU A 89 0.47 7.55 5.77
CA LEU A 89 1.17 6.78 4.74
C LEU A 89 1.76 7.75 3.71
N VAL A 90 3.07 7.65 3.48
CA VAL A 90 3.80 8.50 2.55
C VAL A 90 4.34 7.63 1.43
N LEU A 91 3.96 7.91 0.18
CA LEU A 91 4.27 7.05 -0.98
C LEU A 91 4.98 7.80 -2.10
N ALA A 92 5.77 7.06 -2.87
CA ALA A 92 6.32 7.47 -4.14
C ALA A 92 6.04 6.43 -5.23
N HIS A 93 5.78 6.92 -6.44
CA HIS A 93 5.44 6.10 -7.60
C HIS A 93 6.42 6.39 -8.75
N PRO A 94 6.87 5.37 -9.50
CA PRO A 94 7.80 5.55 -10.62
C PRO A 94 7.17 6.28 -11.81
N THR A 95 5.84 6.45 -11.81
CA THR A 95 5.07 7.25 -12.77
C THR A 95 5.15 8.76 -12.50
N GLY A 96 5.89 9.17 -11.46
CA GLY A 96 6.27 10.56 -11.24
C GLY A 96 5.32 11.34 -10.34
N PHE A 97 4.69 10.69 -9.36
CA PHE A 97 3.95 11.37 -8.29
C PHE A 97 4.26 10.76 -6.93
N ALA A 98 4.01 11.54 -5.89
CA ALA A 98 4.14 11.18 -4.48
C ALA A 98 2.87 11.60 -3.73
N GLU A 99 2.53 10.85 -2.69
CA GLU A 99 1.27 11.00 -1.97
C GLU A 99 1.50 11.04 -0.47
N VAL A 100 0.67 11.83 0.23
CA VAL A 100 0.51 11.79 1.68
C VAL A 100 -0.93 11.41 1.97
N TRP A 101 -1.09 10.39 2.79
CA TRP A 101 -2.36 9.84 3.22
C TRP A 101 -2.48 9.95 4.74
N TYR A 102 -3.69 10.27 5.22
CA TYR A 102 -4.07 10.17 6.62
C TYR A 102 -5.18 9.15 6.78
N GLY A 103 -5.25 8.51 7.95
CA GLY A 103 -6.22 7.47 8.19
C GLY A 103 -6.28 6.99 9.62
N HIS A 104 -7.17 6.04 9.86
CA HIS A 104 -7.45 5.48 11.17
C HIS A 104 -7.33 3.96 11.16
N VAL A 105 -6.90 3.40 12.28
CA VAL A 105 -6.75 1.95 12.50
C VAL A 105 -7.74 1.45 13.53
N ASP A 106 -8.54 0.45 13.16
CA ASP A 106 -9.50 -0.21 14.04
C ASP A 106 -9.34 -1.74 13.94
N GLY A 107 -8.62 -2.32 14.90
CA GLY A 107 -8.26 -3.74 14.87
C GLY A 107 -7.42 -4.08 13.63
N ALA A 108 -7.85 -5.10 12.88
CA ALA A 108 -7.19 -5.53 11.64
C ALA A 108 -7.73 -4.79 10.40
N LYS A 109 -7.98 -3.48 10.53
CA LYS A 109 -8.55 -2.64 9.47
C LYS A 109 -7.89 -1.27 9.47
N ILE A 110 -7.60 -0.73 8.28
CA ILE A 110 -7.07 0.63 8.09
C ILE A 110 -7.86 1.32 6.99
N GLU A 111 -8.37 2.51 7.27
CA GLU A 111 -9.02 3.39 6.29
C GLU A 111 -8.17 4.65 6.08
N LEU A 112 -7.87 4.98 4.83
CA LEU A 112 -7.02 6.10 4.45
C LEU A 112 -7.68 6.97 3.37
N GLY A 113 -7.39 8.27 3.44
CA GLY A 113 -7.68 9.25 2.38
C GLY A 113 -6.44 10.08 2.06
N THR A 114 -6.29 10.46 0.79
CA THR A 114 -5.21 11.36 0.35
C THR A 114 -5.44 12.78 0.88
N ASP A 115 -4.40 13.39 1.44
CA ASP A 115 -4.37 14.82 1.77
C ASP A 115 -3.61 15.62 0.71
N VAL A 116 -2.46 15.10 0.28
CA VAL A 116 -1.62 15.73 -0.74
C VAL A 116 -1.23 14.71 -1.80
N ILE A 117 -1.36 15.12 -3.06
CA ILE A 117 -0.74 14.45 -4.20
C ILE A 117 0.15 15.48 -4.91
N ALA A 118 1.45 15.23 -4.94
CA ALA A 118 2.43 16.03 -5.64
C ALA A 118 2.92 15.29 -6.89
N ARG A 119 2.83 15.94 -8.06
CA ARG A 119 3.18 15.30 -9.34
C ARG A 119 4.24 16.06 -10.12
N THR A 120 5.07 15.32 -10.85
CA THR A 120 5.98 15.87 -11.85
C THR A 120 5.21 16.35 -13.08
N GLN A 121 5.85 17.17 -13.92
CA GLN A 121 5.20 17.78 -15.10
C GLN A 121 4.66 16.75 -16.11
N SER A 122 5.32 15.60 -16.23
CA SER A 122 4.95 14.54 -17.17
C SER A 122 3.97 13.52 -16.61
N ALA A 123 3.67 13.56 -15.30
CA ALA A 123 2.78 12.60 -14.67
C ALA A 123 1.32 12.88 -15.05
N LYS A 124 0.55 11.81 -15.25
CA LYS A 124 -0.91 11.89 -15.38
C LYS A 124 -1.51 12.50 -14.12
N GLU A 125 -2.63 13.18 -14.29
CA GLU A 125 -3.33 13.79 -13.16
C GLU A 125 -4.07 12.73 -12.34
N VAL A 126 -3.81 12.73 -11.04
CA VAL A 126 -4.53 12.03 -10.00
C VAL A 126 -4.75 13.06 -8.90
N THR A 127 -5.99 13.23 -8.43
CA THR A 127 -6.34 14.34 -7.53
C THR A 127 -6.78 13.88 -6.14
N ALA A 128 -7.23 12.64 -5.99
CA ALA A 128 -7.62 12.08 -4.70
C ALA A 128 -7.67 10.55 -4.76
N GLY A 129 -7.60 9.91 -3.60
CA GLY A 129 -7.79 8.48 -3.45
C GLY A 129 -8.31 8.11 -2.06
N SER A 130 -8.90 6.93 -1.95
CA SER A 130 -9.25 6.28 -0.69
C SER A 130 -8.76 4.84 -0.71
N ARG A 131 -8.26 4.35 0.43
CA ARG A 131 -7.79 2.98 0.60
C ARG A 131 -8.43 2.36 1.83
N LEU A 132 -8.78 1.08 1.72
CA LEU A 132 -9.23 0.24 2.82
C LEU A 132 -8.35 -1.01 2.82
N TYR A 133 -7.71 -1.31 3.95
CA TYR A 133 -7.04 -2.59 4.21
C TYR A 133 -7.81 -3.32 5.30
N GLY A 134 -7.98 -4.64 5.17
CA GLY A 134 -8.58 -5.52 6.19
C GLY A 134 -8.88 -6.93 5.68
#